data_AF-A0A3D1ERZ8-F1
#
_entry.id   AF-A0A3D1ERZ8-F1
#
_cell.length_a   1.000
_cell.length_b   1.000
_cell.length_c   1.000
_cell.angle_alpha   90.00
_cell.angle_beta   90.00
_cell.angle_gamma   90.00
#
_symmetry.space_group_name_H-M   'P 1'
#
loop_
_entity.id
_entity.type
_entity.pdbx_description
1 polymer ?
#
loop_
_entity_poly.entity_id
_entity_poly.type
_entity_poly.pdbx_seq_one_letter_code
_entity_poly.pdbx_strand_id
1 'polypeptide(L)' 'RAQEIAAENGLPCVYLVDSGGAFLPLQSEVFPDRDHFGRIFYNQAQLSAQGIP' A
#
# COMPACT_ATOMS: atom_id res chain seq x y z
N ARG A 1 -3.91 -4.01 4.84
CA ARG A 1 -4.63 -3.57 6.07
C ARG A 1 -5.01 -2.09 6.13
N ALA A 2 -4.09 -1.13 6.30
CA ALA A 2 -4.48 0.29 6.49
C ALA A 2 -5.29 0.85 5.29
N GLN A 3 -4.87 0.54 4.07
CA GLN A 3 -5.59 0.89 2.84
C GLN A 3 -6.95 0.22 2.70
N GLU A 4 -7.13 -1.01 3.21
CA GLU A 4 -8.43 -1.68 3.21
C GLU A 4 -9.40 -0.92 4.13
N ILE A 5 -8.95 -0.56 5.33
CA ILE A 5 -9.79 0.21 6.27
C ILE A 5 -10.16 1.55 5.66
N ALA A 6 -9.22 2.23 5.00
CA ALA A 6 -9.48 3.48 4.31
C ALA A 6 -10.51 3.31 3.18
N ALA A 7 -10.39 2.26 2.36
CA ALA A 7 -11.35 1.96 1.30
C ALA A 7 -12.75 1.64 1.85
N GLU A 8 -12.83 0.79 2.89
CA GLU A 8 -14.08 0.36 3.51
C GLU A 8 -14.85 1.52 4.18
N ASN A 9 -14.14 2.56 4.62
CA ASN A 9 -14.72 3.67 5.39
C ASN A 9 -14.66 5.03 4.64
N GLY A 10 -14.14 5.06 3.41
CA GLY A 10 -13.96 6.31 2.65
C GLY A 10 -13.02 7.32 3.33
N LEU A 11 -11.99 6.84 4.04
CA LEU A 11 -11.08 7.71 4.80
C LEU A 11 -9.87 8.11 3.95
N PRO A 12 -9.47 9.39 3.96
CA PRO A 12 -8.24 9.82 3.33
C PRO A 12 -6.99 9.15 3.90
N CYS A 13 -5.98 8.90 3.06
CA CYS A 13 -4.72 8.28 3.43
C CYS A 13 -3.54 9.25 3.30
N VAL A 14 -2.95 9.62 4.43
CA VAL A 14 -1.69 10.38 4.44
C VAL A 14 -0.55 9.46 4.88
N TYR A 15 0.47 9.32 4.02
CA TYR A 15 1.67 8.54 4.30
C TYR A 15 2.82 9.47 4.68
N LEU A 16 3.31 9.36 5.91
CA LEU A 16 4.56 9.99 6.33
C LEU A 16 5.71 9.03 5.99
N VAL A 17 6.15 9.07 4.74
CA VAL A 17 7.13 8.11 4.22
C VAL A 17 8.54 8.50 4.66
N ASP A 18 9.13 7.68 5.52
CA ASP A 18 10.55 7.67 5.84
C ASP A 18 11.04 6.21 5.81
N SER A 19 11.42 5.74 4.62
CA SER A 19 11.79 4.34 4.39
C SER A 19 12.87 4.20 3.33
N GLY A 20 13.86 3.35 3.62
CA GLY A 20 14.91 2.93 2.68
C GLY A 20 14.51 1.78 1.73
N GLY A 21 13.25 1.32 1.81
CA GLY A 21 12.73 0.22 0.98
C GLY A 21 12.56 -1.10 1.74
N ALA A 22 12.53 -2.21 1.00
CA ALA A 22 12.33 -3.55 1.55
C ALA A 22 13.62 -4.11 2.20
N PHE A 23 13.47 -4.96 3.22
CA PHE A 23 14.59 -5.65 3.85
C PHE A 23 15.15 -6.75 2.93
N LEU A 24 16.27 -6.47 2.27
CA LEU A 24 16.84 -7.31 1.21
C LEU A 24 17.07 -8.78 1.58
N PRO A 25 17.52 -9.15 2.80
CA PRO A 25 17.70 -10.56 3.17
C PRO A 25 16.39 -11.37 3.12
N LEU A 26 15.23 -10.72 3.24
CA LEU A 26 13.91 -11.35 3.14
C LEU A 26 13.17 -10.95 1.87
N GLN A 27 13.87 -10.51 0.82
CA GLN A 27 13.26 -9.99 -0.41
C GLN A 27 12.20 -10.94 -1.02
N SER A 28 12.44 -12.26 -0.97
CA SER A 28 11.52 -13.28 -1.51
C SER A 28 10.22 -13.39 -0.72
N GLU A 29 10.19 -12.91 0.52
CA GLU A 29 9.01 -12.92 1.39
C GLU A 29 8.24 -11.60 1.35
N VAL A 30 8.86 -10.53 0.84
CA VAL A 30 8.28 -9.16 0.89
C VAL A 30 8.01 -8.56 -0.48
N PHE A 31 8.64 -9.07 -1.55
CA PHE A 31 8.51 -8.52 -2.91
C PHE A 31 7.58 -9.34 -3.82
N PRO A 32 7.75 -10.67 -3.96
CA PRO A 32 6.97 -11.45 -4.92
C PRO A 32 5.71 -12.04 -4.26
N ASP A 33 4.55 -11.39 -4.41
CA ASP A 33 3.19 -11.97 -4.33
C ASP A 33 2.18 -10.85 -4.65
N ARG A 34 0.91 -11.20 -4.90
CA ARG A 34 -0.19 -10.27 -5.13
C ARG A 34 -0.41 -9.30 -3.97
N ASP A 35 -0.16 -9.75 -2.74
CA ASP A 35 -0.44 -9.00 -1.52
C ASP A 35 0.86 -8.44 -0.87
N HIS A 36 2.00 -8.52 -1.59
CA HIS A 36 3.32 -8.04 -1.17
C HIS A 36 3.57 -6.58 -1.61
N PHE A 37 4.83 -6.11 -1.59
CA PHE A 37 5.20 -4.69 -1.70
C PHE A 37 4.50 -3.92 -2.83
N GLY A 38 4.34 -4.52 -4.01
CA GLY A 38 3.71 -3.86 -5.16
C GLY A 38 2.23 -3.52 -4.96
N ARG A 39 1.54 -4.21 -4.05
CA ARG A 39 0.10 -4.04 -3.80
C ARG A 39 -0.24 -2.64 -3.28
N ILE A 40 0.69 -2.01 -2.55
CA ILE A 40 0.46 -0.68 -1.98
C ILE A 40 0.21 0.38 -3.07
N PHE A 41 0.86 0.26 -4.23
CA PHE A 41 0.70 1.18 -5.35
C PHE A 41 -0.60 0.93 -6.10
N TYR A 42 -0.95 -0.34 -6.31
CA TYR A 42 -2.24 -0.72 -6.88
C TYR A 42 -3.41 -0.15 -6.05
N ASN A 43 -3.35 -0.33 -4.71
CA ASN A 43 -4.39 0.17 -3.83
C ASN A 43 -4.44 1.72 -3.80
N GLN A 44 -3.30 2.41 -3.84
CA GLN A 44 -3.27 3.88 -3.97
C GLN A 44 -3.98 4.36 -5.24
N ALA A 45 -3.69 3.71 -6.38
CA ALA A 45 -4.35 4.05 -7.63
C ALA A 45 -5.87 3.79 -7.58
N GLN A 46 -6.31 2.70 -6.94
CA GLN A 46 -7.74 2.40 -6.76
C GLN A 46 -8.44 3.40 -5.85
N LEU A 47 -7.84 3.75 -4.71
CA LEU A 47 -8.38 4.78 -3.80
C LEU A 47 -8.52 6.13 -4.52
N SER A 48 -7.47 6.53 -5.25
CA SER A 48 -7.49 7.76 -6.06
C SER A 48 -8.59 7.75 -7.12
N ALA A 49 -8.78 6.62 -7.83
CA ALA A 49 -9.85 6.47 -8.81
C ALA A 49 -11.26 6.55 -8.19
N GLN A 50 -11.40 6.19 -6.92
CA GLN A 50 -12.64 6.31 -6.14
C GLN A 50 -12.82 7.70 -5.50
N GLY A 51 -11.88 8.63 -5.73
CA GLY A 51 -11.92 9.97 -5.14
C GLY A 51 -11.58 10.01 -3.66
N ILE A 52 -10.93 8.96 -3.13
CA ILE A 52 -10.43 8.92 -1.75
C ILE A 52 -8.98 9.42 -1.78
N PRO A 53 -8.69 10.62 -1.23
CA PRO A 53 -7.38 11.24 -1.32
C PRO A 53 -6.35 10.65 -0.35
#